data_AF-A0A8S2F5X7-F1
#
_entry.id   AF-A0A8S2F5X7-F1
#
_cell.length_a   1.000
_cell.length_b   1.000
_cell.length_c   1.000
_cell.angle_alpha   90.00
_cell.angle_beta   90.00
_cell.angle_gamma   90.00
#
_symmetry.space_group_name_H-M   'P 1'
#
loop_
_entity.id
_entity.type
_entity.pdbx_description
1 polymer ?
#
loop_
_entity_poly.entity_id
_entity_poly.type
_entity_poly.pdbx_seq_one_letter_code
_entity_poly.pdbx_strand_id
1 'polypeptide(L)'
;NLPKNDICSKSENYFACSNTGPCISKDHICDGRFDCPNKIDESHCSKLCSESVCPNHTKCIEHQLFGKLCRCLNTGYHLKMKNNSFICEDIDECSSLDYCSFECVNLNGDYKCKCPTADFVFDEETKSCKRLNNRSHIQLLALLNEQLVLYNMLNVIIDHVDIQIYQTNLIQYDSEQMFFLYYDDRQSTVFCTQANNNSIVIPLITKIRVGDWTYDSNDKTLYLIENSTQTLRIYASITCTTKFSIKMISWPLTAKTITNYPLIRLDIKNKYLYRIFDQCIIQTSTHNPTTVLNMYETTKQIQGLTYDTLTQRIFWTQKETDEQYAIYSCSFQLKSCYDTLIRLPVSQPFIFYNDGILYYSQQRHTFEFMYMFGKKRFNLINVFNTTYESVRSIVFLDTLIYYNHSLCRSSNPCKSNEICLTTNISSYTCLFANETLTYVSFVTSPSKIRIGQLPISVGIVSLIFIFILAIIVVLLVKWYRHQLVDKRQQQHQRSPMDNTADPLGFPLLIDD
;
A
#
# COMPACT_ATOMS: atom_id res chain seq x y z
N ASN A 1 14.44 -39.69 -24.07
CA ASN A 1 13.90 -40.71 -23.15
C ASN A 1 14.08 -40.25 -21.71
N LEU A 2 13.22 -39.34 -21.25
CA LEU A 2 13.10 -39.02 -19.82
C LEU A 2 12.34 -40.17 -19.14
N PRO A 3 12.73 -40.62 -17.94
CA PRO A 3 11.96 -41.63 -17.22
C PRO A 3 10.57 -41.05 -16.91
N LYS A 4 9.51 -41.72 -17.41
CA LYS A 4 8.09 -41.36 -17.28
C LYS A 4 7.61 -41.10 -15.84
N ASN A 5 8.46 -41.36 -14.85
CA ASN A 5 8.12 -41.33 -13.43
C ASN A 5 8.08 -39.92 -12.81
N ASP A 6 8.75 -38.95 -13.43
CA ASP A 6 8.80 -37.56 -12.92
C ASP A 6 7.53 -36.75 -13.27
N ILE A 7 6.70 -37.30 -14.17
CA ILE A 7 5.44 -36.68 -14.65
C ILE A 7 4.26 -37.15 -13.78
N CYS A 8 4.28 -38.40 -13.29
CA CYS A 8 3.16 -38.98 -12.56
C CYS A 8 3.18 -38.65 -11.06
N SER A 9 4.36 -38.43 -10.47
CA SER A 9 4.51 -38.00 -9.06
C SER A 9 4.28 -36.51 -8.84
N LYS A 10 4.34 -35.68 -9.90
CA LYS A 10 4.05 -34.24 -9.87
C LYS A 10 2.58 -33.88 -10.11
N SER A 11 1.76 -34.84 -10.52
CA SER A 11 0.34 -34.64 -10.82
C SER A 11 -0.52 -35.15 -9.67
N GLU A 12 -1.38 -34.30 -9.11
CA GLU A 12 -2.23 -34.65 -7.96
C GLU A 12 -3.22 -35.80 -8.23
N ASN A 13 -3.44 -36.20 -9.49
CA ASN A 13 -4.47 -37.16 -9.87
C ASN A 13 -3.97 -38.53 -10.34
N TYR A 14 -2.64 -38.73 -10.45
CA TYR A 14 -2.07 -39.97 -10.98
C TYR A 14 -1.19 -40.69 -9.96
N PHE A 15 -1.10 -42.01 -10.10
CA PHE A 15 -0.31 -42.90 -9.27
C PHE A 15 0.57 -43.80 -10.14
N ALA A 16 1.83 -43.96 -9.73
CA ALA A 16 2.80 -44.78 -10.47
C ALA A 16 2.86 -46.19 -9.90
N CYS A 17 2.62 -47.20 -10.74
CA CYS A 17 2.61 -48.61 -10.34
C CYS A 17 3.98 -49.16 -9.90
N SER A 18 5.08 -48.52 -10.30
CA SER A 18 6.45 -48.82 -9.86
C SER A 18 7.40 -47.71 -10.30
N ASN A 19 8.68 -47.78 -9.90
CA ASN A 19 9.71 -46.83 -10.34
C ASN A 19 9.91 -46.75 -11.87
N THR A 20 9.42 -47.73 -12.62
CA THR A 20 9.49 -47.83 -14.09
C THR A 20 8.15 -48.20 -14.72
N GLY A 21 7.06 -48.17 -13.95
CA GLY A 21 5.75 -48.71 -14.31
C GLY A 21 4.82 -47.72 -15.02
N PRO A 22 3.66 -48.19 -15.52
CA PRO A 22 2.60 -47.33 -16.03
C PRO A 22 1.98 -46.48 -14.90
N CYS A 23 1.33 -45.39 -15.29
CA CYS A 23 0.61 -44.52 -14.36
C CYS A 23 -0.89 -44.69 -14.54
N ILE A 24 -1.59 -44.84 -13.42
CA ILE A 24 -3.04 -45.02 -13.34
C ILE A 24 -3.67 -43.84 -12.62
N SER A 25 -4.97 -43.62 -12.77
CA SER A 25 -5.69 -42.61 -11.97
C SER A 25 -5.65 -43.00 -10.49
N LYS A 26 -5.61 -42.02 -9.59
CA LYS A 26 -5.80 -42.27 -8.16
C LYS A 26 -7.15 -42.90 -7.81
N ASP A 27 -8.16 -42.73 -8.68
CA ASP A 27 -9.47 -43.36 -8.54
C ASP A 27 -9.46 -44.87 -8.82
N HIS A 28 -8.40 -45.37 -9.47
CA HIS A 28 -8.17 -46.79 -9.80
C HIS A 28 -7.27 -47.49 -8.78
N ILE A 29 -7.16 -46.92 -7.59
CA ILE A 29 -6.49 -47.56 -6.47
C ILE A 29 -7.59 -48.01 -5.53
N CYS A 30 -7.50 -49.23 -5.03
CA CYS A 30 -8.49 -49.77 -4.11
C CYS A 30 -9.91 -49.90 -4.68
N ASP A 31 -10.06 -49.89 -6.01
CA ASP A 31 -11.33 -49.98 -6.72
C ASP A 31 -11.77 -51.45 -6.93
N GLY A 32 -10.94 -52.40 -6.52
CA GLY A 32 -11.17 -53.83 -6.62
C GLY A 32 -10.74 -54.43 -7.97
N ARG A 33 -10.01 -53.68 -8.79
CA ARG A 33 -9.44 -54.12 -10.07
C ARG A 33 -7.93 -53.95 -10.05
N PHE A 34 -7.23 -54.88 -10.71
CA PHE A 34 -5.79 -54.79 -10.88
C PHE A 34 -5.48 -54.02 -12.17
N ASP A 35 -5.32 -52.71 -12.04
CA ASP A 35 -4.91 -51.78 -13.09
C ASP A 35 -3.37 -51.64 -13.17
N CYS A 36 -2.66 -51.93 -12.07
CA CYS A 36 -1.21 -52.04 -12.09
C CYS A 36 -0.73 -53.46 -12.49
N PRO A 37 0.33 -53.59 -13.32
CA PRO A 37 0.92 -54.88 -13.67
C PRO A 37 1.40 -55.68 -12.45
N ASN A 38 1.82 -54.97 -11.40
CA ASN A 38 2.32 -55.54 -10.15
C ASN A 38 1.21 -55.73 -9.10
N LYS A 39 -0.05 -55.38 -9.40
CA LYS A 39 -1.20 -55.47 -8.47
C LYS A 39 -1.06 -54.63 -7.19
N ILE A 40 -0.15 -53.65 -7.19
CA ILE A 40 0.19 -52.85 -6.01
C ILE A 40 -0.89 -51.84 -5.63
N ASP A 41 -1.72 -51.48 -6.61
CA ASP A 41 -2.95 -50.70 -6.50
C ASP A 41 -4.01 -51.36 -5.61
N GLU A 42 -3.95 -52.68 -5.42
CA GLU A 42 -4.91 -53.43 -4.62
C GLU A 42 -4.27 -54.21 -3.45
N SER A 43 -2.94 -54.36 -3.45
CA SER A 43 -2.24 -55.18 -2.45
C SER A 43 -2.30 -54.62 -1.03
N HIS A 44 -2.54 -53.32 -0.87
CA HIS A 44 -2.66 -52.63 0.42
C HIS A 44 -4.09 -52.14 0.71
N CYS A 45 -5.10 -52.72 0.06
CA CYS A 45 -6.48 -52.26 0.15
C CYS A 45 -7.33 -52.88 1.28
N SER A 46 -6.79 -52.97 2.49
CA SER A 46 -7.57 -53.45 3.64
C SER A 46 -8.55 -52.36 4.12
N LYS A 47 -9.82 -52.46 3.70
CA LYS A 47 -10.90 -51.46 3.90
C LYS A 47 -11.48 -51.36 5.32
N LEU A 48 -11.04 -52.16 6.30
CA LEU A 48 -11.56 -52.08 7.67
C LEU A 48 -10.53 -51.50 8.65
N CYS A 49 -10.86 -50.34 9.20
CA CYS A 49 -10.20 -49.80 10.37
C CYS A 49 -10.64 -50.55 11.64
N SER A 50 -9.75 -51.36 12.21
CA SER A 50 -9.94 -52.00 13.53
C SER A 50 -9.07 -51.31 14.58
N GLU A 51 -9.55 -51.21 15.83
CA GLU A 51 -8.86 -50.51 16.93
C GLU A 51 -7.46 -51.07 17.26
N SER A 52 -7.16 -52.31 16.87
CA SER A 52 -5.88 -52.98 17.13
C SER A 52 -4.77 -52.71 16.11
N VAL A 53 -5.05 -51.94 15.05
CA VAL A 53 -4.13 -51.76 13.92
C VAL A 53 -3.18 -50.58 14.10
N CYS A 54 -3.56 -49.60 14.91
CA CYS A 54 -2.77 -48.40 15.14
C CYS A 54 -2.31 -48.30 16.60
N PRO A 55 -1.11 -47.74 16.89
CA PRO A 55 -0.59 -47.64 18.24
C PRO A 55 -1.40 -46.69 19.14
N ASN A 56 -1.17 -46.73 20.45
CA ASN A 56 -1.90 -45.91 21.42
C ASN A 56 -1.87 -44.41 21.06
N HIS A 57 -2.99 -43.72 21.34
CA HIS A 57 -3.23 -42.31 21.00
C HIS A 57 -3.31 -41.99 19.49
N THR A 58 -3.62 -42.99 18.66
CA THR A 58 -3.89 -42.81 17.24
C THR A 58 -5.27 -43.34 16.85
N LYS A 59 -5.83 -42.79 15.78
CA LYS A 59 -7.08 -43.23 15.14
C LYS A 59 -6.77 -43.72 13.73
N CYS A 60 -7.32 -44.88 13.38
CA CYS A 60 -7.33 -45.35 12.00
C CYS A 60 -8.35 -44.55 11.18
N ILE A 61 -7.93 -44.07 10.01
CA ILE A 61 -8.78 -43.47 8.98
C ILE A 61 -8.65 -44.27 7.70
N GLU A 62 -9.77 -44.45 7.01
CA GLU A 62 -9.79 -45.05 5.68
C GLU A 62 -9.16 -44.05 4.69
N HIS A 63 -8.25 -44.54 3.84
CA HIS A 63 -7.52 -43.70 2.89
C HIS A 63 -7.59 -44.32 1.50
N GLN A 64 -8.05 -43.56 0.50
CA GLN A 64 -8.28 -44.04 -0.85
C GLN A 64 -7.04 -44.67 -1.49
N LEU A 65 -5.83 -44.12 -1.24
CA LEU A 65 -4.58 -44.62 -1.81
C LEU A 65 -3.92 -45.78 -1.04
N PHE A 66 -4.24 -45.94 0.25
CA PHE A 66 -3.47 -46.81 1.16
C PHE A 66 -4.35 -47.80 1.93
N GLY A 67 -5.66 -47.82 1.67
CA GLY A 67 -6.68 -48.54 2.43
C GLY A 67 -6.90 -47.96 3.83
N LYS A 68 -5.85 -47.94 4.65
CA LYS A 68 -5.82 -47.48 6.04
C LYS A 68 -4.65 -46.53 6.29
N LEU A 69 -4.87 -45.51 7.10
CA LEU A 69 -3.83 -44.61 7.58
C LEU A 69 -4.06 -44.34 9.07
N CYS A 70 -3.02 -44.40 9.89
CA CYS A 70 -3.11 -43.98 11.28
C CYS A 70 -2.89 -42.46 11.34
N ARG A 71 -3.66 -41.75 12.17
CA ARG A 71 -3.44 -40.33 12.53
C ARG A 71 -3.48 -40.17 14.04
N CYS A 72 -2.90 -39.12 14.58
CA CYS A 72 -3.05 -38.85 16.02
C CYS A 72 -4.51 -38.60 16.40
N LEU A 73 -4.89 -39.02 17.61
CA LEU A 73 -6.26 -38.89 18.12
C LEU A 73 -6.65 -37.41 18.30
N ASN A 74 -5.71 -36.64 18.84
CA ASN A 74 -5.85 -35.21 19.08
C ASN A 74 -5.34 -34.42 17.86
N THR A 75 -6.04 -33.35 17.51
CA THR A 75 -5.54 -32.31 16.60
C THR A 75 -4.32 -31.62 17.22
N GLY A 76 -3.42 -31.08 16.40
CA GLY A 76 -2.16 -30.49 16.88
C GLY A 76 -1.04 -31.51 17.13
N TYR A 77 -1.21 -32.77 16.71
CA TYR A 77 -0.18 -33.82 16.83
C TYR A 77 0.05 -34.53 15.49
N HIS A 78 1.31 -34.87 15.23
CA HIS A 78 1.72 -35.63 14.05
C HIS A 78 2.40 -36.95 14.44
N LEU A 79 2.32 -37.94 13.56
CA LEU A 79 2.96 -39.23 13.79
C LEU A 79 4.43 -39.16 13.42
N LYS A 80 5.28 -39.56 14.37
CA LYS A 80 6.72 -39.69 14.18
C LYS A 80 7.19 -41.08 14.55
N MET A 81 8.05 -41.65 13.71
CA MET A 81 8.66 -42.95 13.98
C MET A 81 9.85 -42.79 14.92
N LYS A 82 9.79 -43.45 16.08
CA LYS A 82 10.87 -43.49 17.07
C LYS A 82 11.03 -44.93 17.56
N ASN A 83 12.23 -45.49 17.42
CA ASN A 83 12.56 -46.87 17.84
C ASN A 83 11.55 -47.93 17.34
N ASN A 84 11.27 -47.95 16.04
CA ASN A 84 10.31 -48.86 15.39
C ASN A 84 8.85 -48.75 15.91
N SER A 85 8.50 -47.69 16.65
CA SER A 85 7.13 -47.38 17.06
C SER A 85 6.70 -46.02 16.51
N PHE A 86 5.42 -45.88 16.15
CA PHE A 86 4.84 -44.57 15.87
C PHE A 86 4.38 -43.91 17.16
N ILE A 87 4.77 -42.66 17.37
CA ILE A 87 4.39 -41.85 18.54
C ILE A 87 3.79 -40.55 18.02
N CYS A 88 2.76 -40.04 18.71
CA CYS A 88 2.23 -38.71 18.49
C CYS A 88 3.11 -37.67 19.17
N GLU A 89 3.76 -36.84 18.37
CA GLU A 89 4.50 -35.67 18.83
C GLU A 89 3.69 -34.42 18.53
N ASP A 90 3.77 -33.45 19.43
CA ASP A 90 3.21 -32.13 19.27
C ASP A 90 3.68 -31.50 17.94
N ILE A 91 2.77 -30.86 17.22
CA ILE A 91 3.13 -30.08 16.04
C ILE A 91 3.62 -28.75 16.57
N ASP A 92 4.88 -28.42 16.34
CA ASP A 92 5.36 -27.07 16.64
C ASP A 92 4.89 -26.12 15.53
N GLU A 93 3.70 -25.53 15.67
CA GLU A 93 3.16 -24.59 14.69
C GLU A 93 4.04 -23.34 14.54
N CYS A 94 4.77 -22.96 15.58
CA CYS A 94 5.66 -21.80 15.57
C CYS A 94 6.96 -22.04 14.80
N SER A 95 7.27 -23.29 14.45
CA SER A 95 8.37 -23.61 13.54
C SER A 95 8.11 -23.16 12.09
N SER A 96 6.85 -22.87 11.73
CA SER A 96 6.44 -22.36 10.42
C SER A 96 6.08 -20.86 10.51
N LEU A 97 6.38 -20.09 9.45
CA LEU A 97 6.14 -18.64 9.42
C LEU A 97 4.68 -18.25 9.14
N ASP A 98 3.76 -19.21 9.06
CA ASP A 98 2.40 -19.02 8.51
C ASP A 98 1.29 -18.99 9.56
N TYR A 99 1.59 -19.32 10.82
CA TYR A 99 0.56 -19.54 11.84
C TYR A 99 0.14 -18.27 12.58
N CYS A 100 1.06 -17.34 12.80
CA CYS A 100 0.79 -16.07 13.47
C CYS A 100 1.40 -14.92 12.68
N SER A 101 0.69 -13.79 12.60
CA SER A 101 1.24 -12.58 11.99
C SER A 101 2.37 -11.96 12.82
N PHE A 102 2.35 -12.08 14.15
CA PHE A 102 3.35 -11.44 15.03
C PHE A 102 4.10 -12.47 15.88
N GLU A 103 3.76 -12.61 17.17
CA GLU A 103 4.44 -13.55 18.06
C GLU A 103 3.63 -14.85 18.15
N CYS A 104 4.30 -15.99 17.95
CA CYS A 104 3.74 -17.33 18.09
C CYS A 104 4.27 -17.98 19.38
N VAL A 105 3.38 -18.58 20.17
CA VAL A 105 3.74 -19.39 21.33
C VAL A 105 3.20 -20.80 21.12
N ASN A 106 4.12 -21.77 21.00
CA ASN A 106 3.76 -23.18 20.85
C ASN A 106 3.27 -23.72 22.21
N LEU A 107 2.12 -24.40 22.20
CA LEU A 107 1.55 -25.06 23.37
C LEU A 107 1.39 -26.55 23.02
N ASN A 108 1.23 -27.40 24.03
CA ASN A 108 1.04 -28.83 23.76
C ASN A 108 -0.36 -29.08 23.18
N GLY A 109 -0.43 -29.42 21.90
CA GLY A 109 -1.62 -29.72 21.12
C GLY A 109 -2.31 -28.50 20.50
N ASP A 110 -1.74 -27.29 20.64
CA ASP A 110 -2.29 -26.04 20.09
C ASP A 110 -1.23 -24.93 20.09
N TYR A 111 -1.57 -23.75 19.59
CA TYR A 111 -0.69 -22.59 19.62
C TYR A 111 -1.47 -21.31 19.96
N LYS A 112 -0.76 -20.32 20.51
CA LYS A 112 -1.34 -19.01 20.80
C LYS A 112 -0.56 -17.91 20.11
N CYS A 113 -1.27 -17.10 19.32
CA CYS A 113 -0.71 -15.86 18.77
C CYS A 113 -0.87 -14.72 19.78
N LYS A 114 0.19 -13.93 19.96
CA LYS A 114 0.14 -12.66 20.70
C LYS A 114 0.27 -11.48 19.75
N CYS A 115 -0.44 -10.41 20.09
CA CYS A 115 -0.40 -9.15 19.37
C CYS A 115 0.46 -8.12 20.11
N PRO A 116 1.05 -7.15 19.38
CA PRO A 116 2.11 -6.30 19.91
C PRO A 116 1.69 -5.36 21.05
N THR A 117 0.46 -4.83 21.02
CA THR A 117 -0.08 -3.96 22.08
C THR A 117 -1.55 -4.29 22.35
N ALA A 118 -2.10 -3.79 23.46
CA ALA A 118 -3.49 -3.98 23.85
C ALA A 118 -4.50 -3.41 22.83
N ASP A 119 -4.07 -2.50 21.95
CA ASP A 119 -4.92 -1.93 20.89
C ASP A 119 -5.15 -2.90 19.71
N PHE A 120 -4.43 -4.03 19.70
CA PHE A 120 -4.52 -5.06 18.66
C PHE A 120 -5.24 -6.29 19.19
N VAL A 121 -6.22 -6.74 18.43
CA VAL A 121 -6.92 -8.00 18.64
C VAL A 121 -6.53 -8.96 17.54
N PHE A 122 -6.25 -10.19 17.96
CA PHE A 122 -6.01 -11.29 17.05
C PHE A 122 -7.31 -11.67 16.34
N ASP A 123 -7.27 -11.67 15.01
CA ASP A 123 -8.34 -12.17 14.17
C ASP A 123 -8.06 -13.63 13.81
N GLU A 124 -8.91 -14.55 14.26
CA GLU A 124 -8.76 -15.98 14.01
C GLU A 124 -8.91 -16.38 12.54
N GLU A 125 -9.67 -15.62 11.75
CA GLU A 125 -9.95 -15.95 10.35
C GLU A 125 -8.74 -15.66 9.46
N THR A 126 -8.15 -14.48 9.63
CA THR A 126 -6.96 -14.04 8.91
C THR A 126 -5.66 -14.37 9.64
N LYS A 127 -5.75 -14.99 10.83
CA LYS A 127 -4.62 -15.26 11.76
C LYS A 127 -3.68 -14.06 11.90
N SER A 128 -4.25 -12.85 11.93
CA SER A 128 -3.51 -11.59 11.94
C SER A 128 -3.96 -10.64 13.04
N CYS A 129 -3.04 -9.81 13.51
CA CYS A 129 -3.33 -8.78 14.50
C CYS A 129 -3.97 -7.55 13.84
N LYS A 130 -5.24 -7.25 14.19
CA LYS A 130 -6.01 -6.10 13.69
C LYS A 130 -6.32 -5.13 14.83
N ARG A 131 -6.42 -3.84 14.54
CA ARG A 131 -6.73 -2.82 15.57
C ARG A 131 -8.20 -2.85 16.00
N LEU A 132 -8.44 -2.63 17.29
CA LEU A 132 -9.77 -2.58 17.91
C LEU A 132 -10.68 -1.47 17.38
N ASN A 133 -10.12 -0.31 16.97
CA ASN A 133 -10.90 0.91 16.71
C ASN A 133 -11.00 1.38 15.24
N ASN A 134 -10.38 0.72 14.25
CA ASN A 134 -10.29 1.26 12.88
C ASN A 134 -10.89 0.37 11.77
N ARG A 135 -11.87 -0.49 12.07
CA ARG A 135 -12.55 -1.26 11.00
C ARG A 135 -13.31 -0.39 9.98
N SER A 136 -13.49 0.90 10.24
CA SER A 136 -14.24 1.84 9.38
C SER A 136 -13.40 2.95 8.73
N HIS A 137 -12.09 3.06 9.00
CA HIS A 137 -11.30 4.24 8.57
C HIS A 137 -10.00 3.95 7.83
N ILE A 138 -9.63 2.69 7.58
CA ILE A 138 -8.46 2.43 6.72
C ILE A 138 -8.80 2.90 5.32
N GLN A 139 -8.32 4.10 5.00
CA GLN A 139 -8.47 4.72 3.71
C GLN A 139 -7.18 4.48 2.94
N LEU A 140 -7.34 3.82 1.80
CA LEU A 140 -6.27 3.54 0.87
C LEU A 140 -6.21 4.69 -0.13
N LEU A 141 -5.08 5.37 -0.18
CA LEU A 141 -4.83 6.40 -1.16
C LEU A 141 -3.95 5.82 -2.27
N ALA A 142 -4.45 5.80 -3.50
CA ALA A 142 -3.72 5.33 -4.66
C ALA A 142 -3.39 6.48 -5.61
N LEU A 143 -2.17 6.49 -6.14
CA LEU A 143 -1.78 7.42 -7.22
C LEU A 143 -2.13 6.80 -8.57
N LEU A 144 -3.14 7.38 -9.23
CA LEU A 144 -3.67 6.98 -10.54
C LEU A 144 -3.69 8.20 -11.45
N ASN A 145 -3.06 8.14 -12.63
CA ASN A 145 -3.07 9.21 -13.63
C ASN A 145 -2.71 10.60 -13.06
N GLU A 146 -1.65 10.67 -12.25
CA GLU A 146 -1.19 11.94 -11.65
C GLU A 146 -2.18 12.56 -10.65
N GLN A 147 -3.22 11.81 -10.26
CA GLN A 147 -4.22 12.15 -9.26
C GLN A 147 -4.20 11.16 -8.11
N LEU A 148 -4.48 11.67 -6.91
CA LEU A 148 -4.63 10.87 -5.71
C LEU A 148 -6.10 10.50 -5.54
N VAL A 149 -6.39 9.20 -5.44
CA VAL A 149 -7.75 8.69 -5.28
C VAL A 149 -7.85 7.97 -3.94
N LEU A 150 -8.88 8.34 -3.18
CA LEU A 150 -9.17 7.81 -1.86
C LEU A 150 -10.18 6.67 -1.97
N TYR A 151 -9.80 5.50 -1.45
CA TYR A 151 -10.61 4.30 -1.42
C TYR A 151 -10.89 3.87 0.01
N ASN A 152 -12.04 3.26 0.25
CA ASN A 152 -12.27 2.48 1.47
C ASN A 152 -11.79 1.03 1.29
N MET A 153 -11.80 0.25 2.38
CA MET A 153 -11.46 -1.18 2.38
C MET A 153 -12.43 -2.08 1.60
N LEU A 154 -13.57 -1.54 1.15
CA LEU A 154 -14.55 -2.24 0.28
C LEU A 154 -14.36 -1.85 -1.20
N ASN A 155 -13.26 -1.18 -1.54
CA ASN A 155 -12.90 -0.74 -2.88
C ASN A 155 -13.83 0.31 -3.49
N VAL A 156 -14.60 0.99 -2.65
CA VAL A 156 -15.44 2.11 -3.05
C VAL A 156 -14.59 3.38 -3.05
N ILE A 157 -14.61 4.10 -4.16
CA ILE A 157 -14.02 5.44 -4.25
C ILE A 157 -14.79 6.33 -3.26
N ILE A 158 -14.08 6.85 -2.28
CA ILE A 158 -14.60 7.83 -1.33
C ILE A 158 -14.50 9.23 -1.94
N ASP A 159 -13.31 9.57 -2.46
CA ASP A 159 -13.02 10.93 -2.93
C ASP A 159 -11.83 10.98 -3.90
N HIS A 160 -11.69 12.09 -4.61
CA HIS A 160 -10.50 12.45 -5.39
C HIS A 160 -9.79 13.60 -4.69
N VAL A 161 -8.52 13.39 -4.35
CA VAL A 161 -7.71 14.41 -3.69
C VAL A 161 -7.10 15.31 -4.77
N ASP A 162 -7.55 16.56 -4.82
CA ASP A 162 -7.12 17.59 -5.77
C ASP A 162 -5.67 18.03 -5.54
N ILE A 163 -4.71 17.17 -5.90
CA ILE A 163 -3.29 17.45 -5.93
C ILE A 163 -2.77 16.98 -7.29
N GLN A 164 -2.17 17.90 -8.06
CA GLN A 164 -1.52 17.56 -9.33
C GLN A 164 -0.12 17.02 -9.06
N ILE A 165 0.04 15.70 -9.17
CA ILE A 165 1.31 15.01 -8.91
C ILE A 165 1.88 14.47 -10.21
N TYR A 166 2.88 15.14 -10.74
CA TYR A 166 3.46 14.77 -12.02
C TYR A 166 4.58 13.76 -11.89
N GLN A 167 4.53 12.69 -12.68
CA GLN A 167 5.60 11.69 -12.82
C GLN A 167 6.25 11.23 -11.49
N THR A 168 5.45 10.99 -10.47
CA THR A 168 5.89 10.38 -9.20
C THR A 168 5.63 8.87 -9.18
N ASN A 169 6.56 8.11 -8.61
CA ASN A 169 6.43 6.67 -8.40
C ASN A 169 6.17 6.27 -6.94
N LEU A 170 6.41 7.16 -5.98
CA LEU A 170 6.25 6.87 -4.56
C LEU A 170 5.72 8.11 -3.83
N ILE A 171 4.74 7.90 -2.95
CA ILE A 171 4.23 8.92 -2.02
C ILE A 171 4.40 8.39 -0.60
N GLN A 172 4.73 9.28 0.33
CA GLN A 172 4.75 8.99 1.77
C GLN A 172 3.80 9.95 2.48
N TYR A 173 3.23 9.52 3.60
CA TYR A 173 2.30 10.31 4.38
C TYR A 173 2.74 10.37 5.84
N ASP A 174 2.76 11.59 6.37
CA ASP A 174 2.95 11.83 7.79
C ASP A 174 1.57 12.00 8.43
N SER A 175 1.10 10.97 9.13
CA SER A 175 -0.22 10.96 9.78
C SER A 175 -0.34 11.92 10.96
N GLU A 176 0.77 12.43 11.47
CA GLU A 176 0.78 13.30 12.61
C GLU A 176 0.80 14.78 12.23
N GLN A 177 1.64 15.15 11.25
CA GLN A 177 1.65 16.51 10.70
C GLN A 177 0.67 16.68 9.54
N MET A 178 -0.02 15.61 9.13
CA MET A 178 -1.05 15.60 8.09
C MET A 178 -0.54 16.18 6.76
N PHE A 179 0.59 15.66 6.24
CA PHE A 179 1.11 16.05 4.93
C PHE A 179 1.59 14.86 4.10
N PHE A 180 1.57 15.04 2.79
CA PHE A 180 2.14 14.13 1.81
C PHE A 180 3.53 14.60 1.37
N LEU A 181 4.46 13.66 1.24
CA LEU A 181 5.73 13.84 0.56
C LEU A 181 5.71 13.10 -0.76
N TYR A 182 6.24 13.74 -1.79
CA TYR A 182 6.40 13.13 -3.10
C TYR A 182 7.58 13.74 -3.86
N TYR A 183 8.13 12.98 -4.80
CA TYR A 183 9.18 13.44 -5.69
C TYR A 183 8.62 13.57 -7.11
N ASP A 184 8.71 14.77 -7.69
CA ASP A 184 8.37 15.03 -9.09
C ASP A 184 9.64 14.96 -9.93
N ASP A 185 9.70 13.97 -10.83
CA ASP A 185 10.88 13.73 -11.65
C ASP A 185 11.14 14.83 -12.69
N ARG A 186 10.07 15.43 -13.25
CA ARG A 186 10.18 16.51 -14.25
C ARG A 186 10.82 17.76 -13.67
N GLN A 187 10.50 18.04 -12.41
CA GLN A 187 11.05 19.17 -11.66
C GLN A 187 12.30 18.80 -10.86
N SER A 188 12.67 17.51 -10.82
CA SER A 188 13.76 16.97 -10.00
C SER A 188 13.73 17.52 -8.57
N THR A 189 12.54 17.51 -7.96
CA THR A 189 12.27 18.19 -6.69
C THR A 189 11.39 17.34 -5.77
N VAL A 190 11.76 17.28 -4.50
CA VAL A 190 10.93 16.72 -3.43
C VAL A 190 9.99 17.80 -2.91
N PHE A 191 8.70 17.53 -3.00
CA PHE A 191 7.64 18.41 -2.55
C PHE A 191 6.98 17.88 -1.28
N CYS A 192 6.41 18.81 -0.53
CA CYS A 192 5.47 18.53 0.53
C CYS A 192 4.16 19.28 0.31
N THR A 193 3.03 18.64 0.58
CA THR A 193 1.71 19.27 0.53
C THR A 193 0.86 18.86 1.72
N GLN A 194 0.14 19.82 2.30
CA GLN A 194 -0.71 19.55 3.46
C GLN A 194 -1.98 18.81 3.03
N ALA A 195 -2.33 17.75 3.74
CA ALA A 195 -3.49 16.90 3.42
C ALA A 195 -4.84 17.58 3.70
N ASN A 196 -4.87 18.57 4.60
CA ASN A 196 -6.07 19.36 4.90
C ASN A 196 -6.24 20.58 3.97
N ASN A 197 -5.16 21.03 3.35
CA ASN A 197 -5.13 22.22 2.52
C ASN A 197 -4.19 22.02 1.33
N ASN A 198 -4.69 21.28 0.34
CA ASN A 198 -4.00 20.91 -0.88
C ASN A 198 -3.51 22.11 -1.72
N SER A 199 -3.90 23.35 -1.36
CA SER A 199 -3.44 24.57 -2.04
C SER A 199 -1.98 24.95 -1.72
N ILE A 200 -1.41 24.39 -0.64
CA ILE A 200 -0.04 24.66 -0.22
C ILE A 200 0.85 23.51 -0.68
N VAL A 201 1.68 23.80 -1.70
CA VAL A 201 2.72 22.90 -2.20
C VAL A 201 4.07 23.57 -1.96
N ILE A 202 4.94 22.92 -1.20
CA ILE A 202 6.23 23.46 -0.76
C ILE A 202 7.36 22.62 -1.37
N PRO A 203 8.24 23.20 -2.20
CA PRO A 203 9.45 22.53 -2.64
C PRO A 203 10.45 22.47 -1.48
N LEU A 204 10.76 21.26 -1.00
CA LEU A 204 11.69 21.05 0.11
C LEU A 204 13.14 20.90 -0.36
N ILE A 205 13.36 20.05 -1.36
CA ILE A 205 14.69 19.69 -1.86
C ILE A 205 14.67 19.75 -3.38
N THR A 206 15.33 20.75 -3.96
CA THR A 206 15.34 20.98 -5.41
C THR A 206 16.61 20.46 -6.07
N LYS A 207 16.56 20.25 -7.39
CA LYS A 207 17.72 19.89 -8.24
C LYS A 207 18.39 18.58 -7.80
N ILE A 208 17.58 17.58 -7.44
CA ILE A 208 18.07 16.28 -7.00
C ILE A 208 17.51 15.17 -7.88
N ARG A 209 18.38 14.22 -8.26
CA ARG A 209 17.98 13.02 -9.00
C ARG A 209 17.82 11.85 -8.05
N VAL A 210 16.58 11.61 -7.63
CA VAL A 210 16.25 10.56 -6.67
C VAL A 210 16.13 9.22 -7.39
N GLY A 211 16.86 8.21 -6.93
CA GLY A 211 16.69 6.82 -7.36
C GLY A 211 15.52 6.15 -6.65
N ASP A 212 15.59 6.10 -5.32
CA ASP A 212 14.49 5.69 -4.45
C ASP A 212 14.65 6.34 -3.07
N TRP A 213 13.59 6.37 -2.28
CA TRP A 213 13.56 7.08 -1.01
C TRP A 213 12.57 6.47 -0.01
N THR A 214 12.77 6.79 1.26
CA THR A 214 11.90 6.37 2.37
C THR A 214 11.91 7.41 3.47
N TYR A 215 10.84 7.48 4.25
CA TYR A 215 10.62 8.53 5.24
C TYR A 215 10.39 7.94 6.63
N ASP A 216 11.15 8.45 7.60
CA ASP A 216 10.94 8.20 9.02
C ASP A 216 10.08 9.31 9.61
N SER A 217 8.81 9.02 9.80
CA SER A 217 7.83 9.90 10.42
C SER A 217 8.05 10.11 11.92
N ASN A 218 8.78 9.23 12.62
CA ASN A 218 9.05 9.40 14.06
C ASN A 218 10.15 10.43 14.27
N ASP A 219 11.21 10.34 13.47
CA ASP A 219 12.37 11.25 13.54
C ASP A 219 12.26 12.43 12.56
N LYS A 220 11.19 12.49 11.78
CA LYS A 220 10.98 13.47 10.70
C LYS A 220 12.19 13.56 9.77
N THR A 221 12.69 12.39 9.36
CA THR A 221 13.94 12.23 8.62
C THR A 221 13.69 11.48 7.31
N LEU A 222 14.13 12.08 6.21
CA LEU A 222 14.03 11.54 4.86
C LEU A 222 15.36 10.91 4.46
N TYR A 223 15.31 9.66 4.02
CA TYR A 223 16.45 8.91 3.49
C TYR A 223 16.25 8.73 1.99
N LEU A 224 17.20 9.17 1.17
CA LEU A 224 17.11 9.03 -0.27
C LEU A 224 18.44 8.62 -0.89
N ILE A 225 18.36 7.86 -1.97
CA ILE A 225 19.52 7.50 -2.80
C ILE A 225 19.57 8.49 -3.97
N GLU A 226 20.66 9.24 -4.08
CA GLU A 226 20.88 10.13 -5.20
C GLU A 226 21.68 9.44 -6.31
N ASN A 227 21.07 9.33 -7.50
CA ASN A 227 21.68 8.63 -8.64
C ASN A 227 22.86 9.39 -9.25
N SER A 228 22.82 10.73 -9.28
CA SER A 228 23.86 11.57 -9.87
C SER A 228 25.20 11.45 -9.14
N THR A 229 25.16 11.40 -7.81
CA THR A 229 26.36 11.38 -6.97
C THR A 229 26.66 10.01 -6.38
N GLN A 230 25.73 9.06 -6.50
CA GLN A 230 25.83 7.72 -5.89
C GLN A 230 25.98 7.79 -4.36
N THR A 231 25.19 8.66 -3.72
CA THR A 231 25.23 8.87 -2.27
C THR A 231 23.90 8.54 -1.63
N LEU A 232 23.95 8.03 -0.40
CA LEU A 232 22.81 8.03 0.51
C LEU A 232 22.77 9.40 1.18
N ARG A 233 21.72 10.17 0.91
CA ARG A 233 21.47 11.45 1.57
C ARG A 233 20.40 11.31 2.64
N ILE A 234 20.66 11.93 3.77
CA ILE A 234 19.78 11.93 4.93
C ILE A 234 19.42 13.37 5.24
N TYR A 235 18.15 13.69 5.15
CA TYR A 235 17.60 15.02 5.38
C TYR A 235 16.74 14.98 6.64
N ALA A 236 17.16 15.69 7.68
CA ALA A 236 16.46 15.72 8.96
C ALA A 236 15.70 17.03 9.17
N SER A 237 14.76 17.00 10.11
CA SER A 237 13.87 18.13 10.42
C SER A 237 12.93 18.49 9.27
N ILE A 238 12.44 17.47 8.55
CA ILE A 238 11.44 17.66 7.50
C ILE A 238 10.13 18.16 8.12
N THR A 239 9.66 19.30 7.63
CA THR A 239 8.38 19.90 8.02
C THR A 239 7.70 20.51 6.80
N CYS A 240 6.37 20.49 6.78
CA CYS A 240 5.57 21.06 5.71
C CYS A 240 5.14 22.50 6.02
N THR A 241 6.12 23.38 6.27
CA THR A 241 5.86 24.78 6.65
C THR A 241 6.60 25.73 5.73
N THR A 242 6.11 26.97 5.62
CA THR A 242 6.69 27.94 4.68
C THR A 242 8.11 28.37 5.06
N LYS A 243 8.48 28.25 6.33
CA LYS A 243 9.82 28.53 6.86
C LYS A 243 10.41 27.25 7.42
N PHE A 244 11.45 26.75 6.78
CA PHE A 244 12.09 25.50 7.21
C PHE A 244 13.62 25.60 7.16
N SER A 245 14.25 24.75 7.96
CA SER A 245 15.69 24.55 7.99
C SER A 245 15.97 23.06 7.99
N ILE A 246 16.37 22.52 6.85
CA ILE A 246 16.68 21.10 6.69
C ILE A 246 18.18 20.90 6.81
N LYS A 247 18.59 19.97 7.66
CA LYS A 247 19.99 19.56 7.80
C LYS A 247 20.24 18.31 6.98
N MET A 248 21.39 18.22 6.33
CA MET A 248 21.72 17.11 5.46
C MET A 248 23.06 16.46 5.81
N ILE A 249 23.09 15.13 5.75
CA ILE A 249 24.30 14.31 5.77
C ILE A 249 24.33 13.46 4.51
N SER A 250 25.49 13.39 3.87
CA SER A 250 25.73 12.58 2.67
C SER A 250 26.74 11.49 2.99
N TRP A 251 26.39 10.24 2.72
CA TRP A 251 27.30 9.11 2.79
C TRP A 251 27.58 8.54 1.40
N PRO A 252 28.85 8.42 0.99
CA PRO A 252 29.19 7.76 -0.26
C PRO A 252 28.86 6.28 -0.17
N LEU A 253 28.19 5.75 -1.19
CA LEU A 253 27.98 4.31 -1.30
C LEU A 253 29.30 3.72 -1.79
N THR A 254 30.05 3.06 -0.90
CA THR A 254 31.42 2.57 -1.11
C THR A 254 31.54 1.45 -2.16
N ALA A 255 30.44 1.00 -2.73
CA ALA A 255 30.43 0.00 -3.78
C ALA A 255 30.08 0.66 -5.12
N LYS A 256 31.09 0.80 -5.98
CA LYS A 256 30.95 1.36 -7.33
C LYS A 256 29.93 0.54 -8.11
N THR A 257 28.94 1.24 -8.66
CA THR A 257 27.79 0.80 -9.48
C THR A 257 26.54 0.42 -8.70
N ILE A 258 25.68 1.42 -8.44
CA ILE A 258 24.26 1.20 -8.17
C ILE A 258 23.67 0.38 -9.34
N THR A 259 22.86 -0.63 -9.01
CA THR A 259 22.04 -1.34 -10.01
C THR A 259 21.12 -0.34 -10.71
N ASN A 260 20.67 -0.62 -11.94
CA ASN A 260 19.77 0.32 -12.65
C ASN A 260 18.46 0.67 -11.90
N TYR A 261 18.15 0.01 -10.78
CA TYR A 261 16.93 0.18 -9.98
C TYR A 261 17.26 0.14 -8.48
N PRO A 262 17.83 1.22 -7.89
CA PRO A 262 18.05 1.27 -6.44
C PRO A 262 16.71 1.20 -5.72
N LEU A 263 16.61 0.37 -4.68
CA LEU A 263 15.47 0.35 -3.77
C LEU A 263 15.92 0.53 -2.33
N ILE A 264 15.15 1.26 -1.54
CA ILE A 264 15.40 1.50 -0.11
C ILE A 264 14.12 1.44 0.72
N ARG A 265 14.12 0.64 1.79
CA ARG A 265 12.99 0.55 2.74
C ARG A 265 13.48 0.66 4.17
N LEU A 266 12.70 1.32 5.01
CA LEU A 266 13.04 1.62 6.40
C LEU A 266 12.32 0.67 7.35
N ASP A 267 13.08 0.10 8.29
CA ASP A 267 12.57 -0.42 9.55
C ASP A 267 12.54 0.71 10.57
N ILE A 268 11.35 1.30 10.75
CA ILE A 268 11.17 2.42 11.66
C ILE A 268 11.41 2.02 13.11
N LYS A 269 11.21 0.74 13.49
CA LYS A 269 11.33 0.28 14.88
C LYS A 269 12.79 0.06 15.27
N ASN A 270 13.51 -0.72 14.46
CA ASN A 270 14.89 -1.09 14.77
C ASN A 270 15.92 -0.17 14.08
N LYS A 271 15.47 0.82 13.31
CA LYS A 271 16.29 1.87 12.71
C LYS A 271 17.33 1.31 11.73
N TYR A 272 16.88 0.39 10.88
CA TYR A 272 17.65 -0.18 9.79
C TYR A 272 17.10 0.22 8.42
N LEU A 273 17.99 0.32 7.43
CA LEU A 273 17.68 0.52 6.03
C LEU A 273 17.99 -0.77 5.27
N TYR A 274 16.98 -1.29 4.57
CA TYR A 274 17.13 -2.38 3.62
C TYR A 274 17.29 -1.81 2.23
N ARG A 275 18.35 -2.24 1.53
CA ARG A 275 18.70 -1.73 0.21
C ARG A 275 19.04 -2.87 -0.73
N ILE A 276 18.91 -2.61 -2.01
CA ILE A 276 19.38 -3.53 -3.05
C ILE A 276 20.71 -3.06 -3.59
N PHE A 277 21.68 -3.97 -3.59
CA PHE A 277 22.99 -3.75 -4.17
C PHE A 277 23.42 -5.01 -4.93
N ASP A 278 23.71 -4.88 -6.22
CA ASP A 278 24.12 -6.00 -7.11
C ASP A 278 23.33 -7.29 -6.89
N GLN A 279 22.00 -7.20 -7.00
CA GLN A 279 21.06 -8.31 -6.76
C GLN A 279 21.11 -8.92 -5.35
N CYS A 280 21.80 -8.29 -4.40
CA CYS A 280 21.78 -8.64 -2.99
C CYS A 280 20.85 -7.70 -2.22
N ILE A 281 20.14 -8.25 -1.25
CA ILE A 281 19.43 -7.45 -0.24
C ILE A 281 20.39 -7.27 0.92
N ILE A 282 20.71 -6.01 1.22
CA ILE A 282 21.61 -5.63 2.29
C ILE A 282 20.86 -4.86 3.37
N GLN A 283 21.26 -5.06 4.62
CA GLN A 283 20.80 -4.30 5.78
C GLN A 283 21.91 -3.37 6.26
N THR A 284 21.54 -2.12 6.55
CA THR A 284 22.45 -1.10 7.07
C THR A 284 21.80 -0.30 8.18
N SER A 285 22.60 0.24 9.10
CA SER A 285 22.09 1.14 10.13
C SER A 285 21.71 2.50 9.55
N THR A 286 20.61 3.09 10.02
CA THR A 286 20.20 4.46 9.67
C THR A 286 21.18 5.54 10.12
N HIS A 287 21.95 5.28 11.17
CA HIS A 287 22.89 6.23 11.77
C HIS A 287 24.36 5.92 11.48
N ASN A 288 24.65 4.72 10.96
CA ASN A 288 25.95 4.39 10.42
C ASN A 288 25.80 3.44 9.23
N PRO A 289 25.54 3.97 8.02
CA PRO A 289 25.27 3.15 6.84
C PRO A 289 26.49 2.40 6.29
N THR A 290 27.66 2.55 6.91
CA THR A 290 28.90 1.89 6.47
C THR A 290 28.97 0.42 6.87
N THR A 291 28.30 0.04 7.96
CA THR A 291 28.19 -1.36 8.38
C THR A 291 27.09 -2.04 7.57
N VAL A 292 27.48 -2.98 6.72
CA VAL A 292 26.59 -3.70 5.81
C VAL A 292 26.49 -5.16 6.23
N LEU A 293 25.26 -5.66 6.34
CA LEU A 293 24.96 -7.08 6.52
C LEU A 293 24.27 -7.60 5.25
N ASN A 294 24.83 -8.63 4.63
CA ASN A 294 24.20 -9.32 3.51
C ASN A 294 23.08 -10.24 4.05
N MET A 295 21.85 -9.99 3.61
CA MET A 295 20.67 -10.74 4.05
C MET A 295 20.28 -11.82 3.07
N TYR A 296 20.37 -11.52 1.78
CA TYR A 296 19.97 -12.41 0.70
C TYR A 296 20.79 -12.11 -0.54
N GLU A 297 21.22 -13.16 -1.23
CA GLU A 297 22.01 -13.08 -2.46
C GLU A 297 21.31 -13.91 -3.53
N THR A 298 21.19 -13.35 -4.73
CA THR A 298 20.57 -14.00 -5.89
C THR A 298 21.26 -13.57 -7.16
N THR A 299 21.18 -14.39 -8.19
CA THR A 299 21.65 -14.06 -9.55
C THR A 299 20.55 -13.43 -10.42
N LYS A 300 19.35 -13.30 -9.86
CA LYS A 300 18.18 -12.78 -10.57
C LYS A 300 17.88 -11.34 -10.19
N GLN A 301 17.25 -10.62 -11.10
CA GLN A 301 16.93 -9.21 -10.90
C GLN A 301 15.79 -9.06 -9.89
N ILE A 302 16.06 -8.31 -8.82
CA ILE A 302 15.04 -7.86 -7.87
C ILE A 302 14.41 -6.56 -8.40
N GLN A 303 13.09 -6.43 -8.34
CA GLN A 303 12.35 -5.29 -8.91
C GLN A 303 11.47 -4.54 -7.91
N GLY A 304 11.05 -5.18 -6.83
CA GLY A 304 10.19 -4.60 -5.80
C GLY A 304 10.71 -4.96 -4.42
N LEU A 305 10.53 -4.05 -3.47
CA LEU A 305 10.92 -4.22 -2.08
C LEU A 305 9.88 -3.53 -1.19
N THR A 306 9.41 -4.21 -0.17
CA THR A 306 8.64 -3.60 0.93
C THR A 306 9.01 -4.24 2.25
N TYR A 307 8.91 -3.47 3.33
CA TYR A 307 9.22 -3.92 4.67
C TYR A 307 8.06 -3.63 5.59
N ASP A 308 7.65 -4.63 6.35
CA ASP A 308 6.66 -4.48 7.41
C ASP A 308 7.33 -4.31 8.76
N THR A 309 7.10 -3.14 9.37
CA THR A 309 7.63 -2.79 10.69
C THR A 309 6.97 -3.60 11.82
N LEU A 310 5.73 -4.07 11.63
CA LEU A 310 5.01 -4.80 12.66
C LEU A 310 5.50 -6.23 12.79
N THR A 311 5.42 -6.97 11.70
CA THR A 311 5.79 -8.39 11.66
C THR A 311 7.29 -8.59 11.46
N GLN A 312 8.05 -7.49 11.33
CA GLN A 312 9.49 -7.48 11.07
C GLN A 312 9.83 -8.42 9.92
N ARG A 313 9.21 -8.14 8.78
CA ARG A 313 9.21 -9.03 7.62
C ARG A 313 9.48 -8.23 6.36
N ILE A 314 10.41 -8.73 5.55
CA ILE A 314 10.72 -8.13 4.26
C ILE A 314 10.09 -8.96 3.15
N PHE A 315 9.60 -8.27 2.13
CA PHE A 315 9.05 -8.85 0.92
C PHE A 315 9.75 -8.26 -0.28
N TRP A 316 10.09 -9.09 -1.26
CA TRP A 316 10.67 -8.62 -2.51
C TRP A 316 10.11 -9.39 -3.69
N THR A 317 10.16 -8.76 -4.86
CA THR A 317 9.83 -9.41 -6.13
C THR A 317 11.08 -9.64 -6.94
N GLN A 318 11.18 -10.83 -7.51
CA GLN A 318 12.32 -11.26 -8.31
C GLN A 318 11.83 -11.71 -9.69
N LYS A 319 12.58 -11.36 -10.73
CA LYS A 319 12.34 -11.80 -12.10
C LYS A 319 12.82 -13.24 -12.25
N GLU A 320 11.90 -14.17 -12.48
CA GLU A 320 12.21 -15.60 -12.64
C GLU A 320 12.54 -15.94 -14.10
N THR A 321 11.72 -15.43 -15.02
CA THR A 321 11.89 -15.53 -16.48
C THR A 321 11.48 -14.19 -17.12
N ASP A 322 11.52 -14.07 -18.45
CA ASP A 322 11.08 -12.83 -19.11
C ASP A 322 9.60 -12.49 -18.89
N GLU A 323 8.78 -13.49 -18.64
CA GLU A 323 7.33 -13.35 -18.46
C GLU A 323 6.86 -13.69 -17.03
N GLN A 324 7.75 -14.15 -16.15
CA GLN A 324 7.36 -14.57 -14.80
C GLN A 324 8.18 -13.89 -13.71
N TYR A 325 7.47 -13.53 -12.66
CA TYR A 325 8.02 -12.98 -11.42
C TYR A 325 7.60 -13.85 -10.26
N ALA A 326 8.35 -13.78 -9.17
CA ALA A 326 7.97 -14.41 -7.92
C ALA A 326 8.11 -13.44 -6.75
N ILE A 327 7.19 -13.54 -5.79
CA ILE A 327 7.26 -12.84 -4.52
C ILE A 327 7.95 -13.74 -3.51
N TYR A 328 8.88 -13.19 -2.77
CA TYR A 328 9.64 -13.85 -1.71
C TYR A 328 9.45 -13.11 -0.39
N SER A 329 9.74 -13.79 0.72
CA SER A 329 9.71 -13.14 2.02
C SER A 329 10.61 -13.81 3.05
N CYS A 330 11.23 -13.00 3.92
CA CYS A 330 11.98 -13.47 5.08
C CYS A 330 11.44 -12.79 6.34
N SER A 331 11.17 -13.59 7.38
CA SER A 331 10.88 -13.07 8.73
C SER A 331 12.18 -12.99 9.54
N PHE A 332 12.39 -11.86 10.22
CA PHE A 332 13.57 -11.67 11.06
C PHE A 332 13.42 -12.31 12.45
N GLN A 333 12.20 -12.62 12.89
CA GLN A 333 11.96 -13.27 14.19
C GLN A 333 12.26 -14.78 14.17
N LEU A 334 12.29 -15.41 12.99
CA LEU A 334 12.38 -16.87 12.85
C LEU A 334 13.55 -17.37 11.99
N LYS A 335 14.44 -16.48 11.50
CA LYS A 335 15.60 -16.81 10.63
C LYS A 335 15.26 -17.71 9.42
N SER A 336 14.00 -17.76 9.01
CA SER A 336 13.54 -18.56 7.88
C SER A 336 12.96 -17.66 6.79
N CYS A 337 13.25 -18.06 5.55
CA CYS A 337 12.80 -17.41 4.34
C CYS A 337 11.92 -18.37 3.55
N TYR A 338 10.92 -17.83 2.86
CA TYR A 338 10.16 -18.58 1.87
C TYR A 338 10.80 -18.49 0.50
N ASP A 339 11.06 -19.65 -0.12
CA ASP A 339 11.68 -19.77 -1.44
C ASP A 339 10.76 -19.33 -2.59
N THR A 340 9.43 -19.31 -2.43
CA THR A 340 8.48 -18.66 -3.37
C THR A 340 7.11 -18.58 -2.70
N LEU A 341 6.55 -17.39 -2.57
CA LEU A 341 5.18 -17.19 -2.06
C LEU A 341 4.14 -17.26 -3.18
N ILE A 342 4.35 -16.53 -4.28
CA ILE A 342 3.43 -16.47 -5.43
C ILE A 342 4.26 -16.34 -6.70
N ARG A 343 3.81 -16.97 -7.79
CA ARG A 343 4.31 -16.70 -9.15
C ARG A 343 3.33 -15.80 -9.89
N LEU A 344 3.84 -14.72 -10.48
CA LEU A 344 3.09 -13.67 -11.16
C LEU A 344 3.41 -13.69 -12.66
N PRO A 345 2.41 -13.62 -13.56
CA PRO A 345 2.59 -13.78 -15.00
C PRO A 345 2.97 -12.49 -15.77
N VAL A 346 3.34 -11.38 -15.11
CA VAL A 346 3.45 -10.06 -15.78
C VAL A 346 4.70 -9.27 -15.42
N SER A 347 5.15 -8.44 -16.37
CA SER A 347 6.26 -7.49 -16.26
C SER A 347 6.07 -6.47 -15.14
N GLN A 348 6.90 -6.54 -14.10
CA GLN A 348 7.07 -5.54 -13.03
C GLN A 348 5.95 -5.45 -11.99
N PRO A 349 5.85 -6.44 -11.09
CA PRO A 349 4.90 -6.39 -9.99
C PRO A 349 5.32 -5.38 -8.91
N PHE A 350 4.46 -4.39 -8.67
CA PHE A 350 4.51 -3.56 -7.47
C PHE A 350 3.99 -4.37 -6.28
N ILE A 351 4.64 -4.23 -5.13
CA ILE A 351 4.23 -4.89 -3.88
C ILE A 351 4.13 -3.88 -2.74
N PHE A 352 3.09 -4.03 -1.93
CA PHE A 352 2.89 -3.29 -0.70
C PHE A 352 2.34 -4.23 0.37
N TYR A 353 2.66 -4.01 1.64
CA TYR A 353 2.14 -4.84 2.72
C TYR A 353 1.53 -3.96 3.81
N ASN A 354 0.33 -4.31 4.29
CA ASN A 354 -0.29 -3.69 5.46
C ASN A 354 -1.08 -4.73 6.27
N ASP A 355 -0.94 -4.75 7.60
CA ASP A 355 -1.80 -5.52 8.53
C ASP A 355 -2.07 -7.00 8.16
N GLY A 356 -1.04 -7.72 7.67
CA GLY A 356 -1.20 -9.15 7.28
C GLY A 356 -1.71 -9.36 5.85
N ILE A 357 -1.91 -8.28 5.10
CA ILE A 357 -2.37 -8.28 3.72
C ILE A 357 -1.23 -7.82 2.82
N LEU A 358 -0.86 -8.68 1.87
CA LEU A 358 0.07 -8.34 0.81
C LEU A 358 -0.73 -7.90 -0.42
N TYR A 359 -0.47 -6.70 -0.87
CA TYR A 359 -1.02 -6.10 -2.06
C TYR A 359 -0.01 -6.19 -3.20
N TYR A 360 -0.45 -6.61 -4.38
CA TYR A 360 0.42 -6.70 -5.53
C TYR A 360 -0.30 -6.47 -6.86
N SER A 361 0.47 -6.09 -7.88
CA SER A 361 -0.05 -5.97 -9.25
C SER A 361 0.12 -7.29 -10.01
N GLN A 362 -0.99 -7.80 -10.57
CA GLN A 362 -0.99 -9.07 -11.31
C GLN A 362 -1.00 -8.86 -12.84
N GLN A 363 -1.79 -7.92 -13.36
CA GLN A 363 -1.82 -7.55 -14.79
C GLN A 363 -1.74 -6.04 -14.96
N ARG A 364 -1.49 -5.56 -16.19
CA ARG A 364 -1.67 -4.14 -16.51
C ARG A 364 -3.09 -3.76 -16.07
N HIS A 365 -3.21 -2.89 -15.07
CA HIS A 365 -4.47 -2.31 -14.57
C HIS A 365 -5.27 -3.14 -13.55
N THR A 366 -4.75 -4.28 -13.08
CA THR A 366 -5.37 -5.01 -11.95
C THR A 366 -4.47 -5.00 -10.72
N PHE A 367 -5.09 -4.68 -9.60
CA PHE A 367 -4.46 -4.68 -8.29
C PHE A 367 -5.20 -5.68 -7.40
N GLU A 368 -4.46 -6.62 -6.86
CA GLU A 368 -4.97 -7.71 -6.02
C GLU A 368 -4.37 -7.60 -4.63
N PHE A 369 -5.06 -8.21 -3.66
CA PHE A 369 -4.44 -8.53 -2.39
C PHE A 369 -4.64 -9.97 -2.01
N MET A 370 -3.77 -10.39 -1.09
CA MET A 370 -3.76 -11.72 -0.54
C MET A 370 -3.52 -11.65 0.97
N TYR A 371 -4.28 -12.44 1.72
CA TYR A 371 -3.96 -12.70 3.12
C TYR A 371 -2.70 -13.54 3.21
N MET A 372 -1.73 -13.07 3.99
CA MET A 372 -0.47 -13.78 4.18
C MET A 372 -0.57 -14.91 5.21
N PHE A 373 -1.60 -14.87 6.06
CA PHE A 373 -1.79 -15.79 7.17
C PHE A 373 -3.21 -16.36 7.20
N GLY A 374 -3.36 -17.48 7.89
CA GLY A 374 -4.67 -18.06 8.21
C GLY A 374 -5.36 -18.81 7.09
N LYS A 375 -6.63 -19.17 7.30
CA LYS A 375 -7.39 -20.07 6.42
C LYS A 375 -7.77 -19.42 5.09
N LYS A 376 -7.73 -18.09 5.01
CA LYS A 376 -7.95 -17.30 3.78
C LYS A 376 -6.67 -17.01 3.00
N ARG A 377 -5.55 -17.67 3.33
CA ARG A 377 -4.29 -17.52 2.61
C ARG A 377 -4.50 -17.84 1.12
N PHE A 378 -3.93 -17.02 0.24
CA PHE A 378 -4.12 -17.09 -1.21
C PHE A 378 -5.53 -16.78 -1.72
N ASN A 379 -6.48 -16.37 -0.86
CA ASN A 379 -7.75 -15.86 -1.37
C ASN A 379 -7.50 -14.51 -2.05
N LEU A 380 -7.69 -14.53 -3.36
CA LEU A 380 -7.61 -13.36 -4.23
C LEU A 380 -8.89 -12.55 -4.09
N ILE A 381 -8.74 -11.26 -3.82
CA ILE A 381 -9.83 -10.31 -3.92
C ILE A 381 -9.36 -9.20 -4.85
N ASN A 382 -10.03 -9.08 -6.00
CA ASN A 382 -9.79 -8.00 -6.94
C ASN A 382 -10.19 -6.69 -6.30
N VAL A 383 -9.21 -5.79 -6.15
CA VAL A 383 -9.44 -4.48 -5.55
C VAL A 383 -10.00 -3.54 -6.59
N PHE A 384 -9.33 -3.49 -7.73
CA PHE A 384 -9.60 -2.53 -8.77
C PHE A 384 -9.56 -3.19 -10.13
N ASN A 385 -10.63 -2.99 -10.90
CA ASN A 385 -10.57 -3.04 -12.35
C ASN A 385 -10.44 -1.59 -12.81
N THR A 386 -9.21 -1.07 -12.87
CA THR A 386 -9.04 0.30 -13.37
C THR A 386 -9.28 0.27 -14.87
N THR A 387 -10.32 0.96 -15.34
CA THR A 387 -10.58 1.10 -16.78
C THR A 387 -9.49 1.91 -17.49
N TYR A 388 -8.60 2.56 -16.72
CA TYR A 388 -7.49 3.36 -17.19
C TYR A 388 -6.28 3.19 -16.25
N GLU A 389 -5.18 2.65 -16.79
CA GLU A 389 -3.80 2.86 -16.34
C GLU A 389 -3.35 2.32 -14.95
N SER A 390 -2.03 2.19 -14.77
CA SER A 390 -1.38 1.40 -13.70
C SER A 390 -1.23 2.17 -12.38
N VAL A 391 -1.55 1.53 -11.26
CA VAL A 391 -1.27 2.04 -9.89
C VAL A 391 0.23 2.29 -9.74
N ARG A 392 0.62 3.52 -9.35
CA ARG A 392 2.04 3.87 -9.14
C ARG A 392 2.48 3.75 -7.69
N SER A 393 1.62 4.16 -6.74
CA SER A 393 1.93 4.15 -5.31
C SER A 393 0.66 4.00 -4.50
N ILE A 394 0.79 3.42 -3.31
CA ILE A 394 -0.29 3.25 -2.34
C ILE A 394 0.19 3.73 -0.98
N VAL A 395 -0.68 4.48 -0.32
CA VAL A 395 -0.47 5.01 1.02
C VAL A 395 -1.69 4.67 1.88
N PHE A 396 -1.45 4.24 3.11
CA PHE A 396 -2.51 3.99 4.09
C PHE A 396 -2.57 5.18 5.04
N LEU A 397 -3.70 5.87 5.10
CA LEU A 397 -3.84 7.09 5.92
C LEU A 397 -3.93 6.79 7.43
N ASP A 398 -4.27 5.56 7.77
CA ASP A 398 -4.50 5.09 9.14
C ASP A 398 -3.27 4.45 9.81
N THR A 399 -2.11 4.50 9.16
CA THR A 399 -0.84 4.09 9.78
C THR A 399 -0.41 5.15 10.78
N LEU A 400 -1.06 5.16 11.94
CA LEU A 400 -0.49 5.79 13.13
C LEU A 400 0.75 4.99 13.47
N ILE A 401 1.92 5.60 13.25
CA ILE A 401 3.18 4.96 13.53
C ILE A 401 3.24 4.67 15.04
N TYR A 402 3.51 3.41 15.34
CA TYR A 402 3.47 2.72 16.63
C TYR A 402 4.28 3.35 17.78
N TYR A 403 5.00 4.45 17.55
CA TYR A 403 6.01 4.97 18.46
C TYR A 403 5.98 6.50 18.53
N ASN A 404 5.02 7.05 19.26
CA ASN A 404 4.87 8.50 19.46
C ASN A 404 5.98 9.16 20.31
N HIS A 405 6.96 8.40 20.80
CA HIS A 405 8.05 8.93 21.61
C HIS A 405 9.40 8.70 20.93
N SER A 406 9.75 9.57 19.98
CA SER A 406 11.15 9.72 19.54
C SER A 406 11.89 10.65 20.51
N LEU A 407 13.01 10.18 21.04
CA LEU A 407 13.92 10.97 21.87
C LEU A 407 14.46 12.20 21.15
N CYS A 408 14.60 12.12 19.82
CA CYS A 408 15.06 13.23 18.99
C CYS A 408 14.02 14.35 18.85
N ARG A 409 12.77 14.06 19.19
CA ARG A 409 11.64 14.97 18.95
C ARG A 409 11.18 15.74 20.17
N SER A 410 11.20 15.14 21.37
CA SER A 410 10.67 15.77 22.59
C SER A 410 11.51 16.97 23.07
N SER A 411 12.82 16.96 22.82
CA SER A 411 13.70 18.06 23.25
C SER A 411 14.95 18.23 22.42
N ASN A 412 15.04 17.60 21.23
CA ASN A 412 16.24 17.45 20.39
C ASN A 412 17.56 17.55 21.20
N PRO A 413 18.08 16.43 21.71
CA PRO A 413 19.25 16.45 22.61
C PRO A 413 20.57 16.86 21.93
N CYS A 414 20.58 17.03 20.62
CA CYS A 414 21.78 17.35 19.85
C CYS A 414 21.99 18.86 19.70
N LYS A 415 23.22 19.26 19.38
CA LYS A 415 23.55 20.69 19.17
C LYS A 415 22.85 21.24 17.92
N SER A 416 22.80 22.57 17.81
CA SER A 416 22.17 23.28 16.70
C SER A 416 22.69 22.89 15.31
N ASN A 417 23.92 22.38 15.19
CA ASN A 417 24.54 22.00 13.91
C ASN A 417 24.53 20.48 13.67
N GLU A 418 23.96 19.72 14.59
CA GLU A 418 23.91 18.26 14.54
C GLU A 418 22.50 17.77 14.15
N ILE A 419 22.45 16.59 13.55
CA ILE A 419 21.25 15.82 13.27
C ILE A 419 21.11 14.77 14.38
N CYS A 420 19.93 14.73 15.01
CA CYS A 420 19.58 13.67 15.94
C CYS A 420 18.92 12.53 15.16
N LEU A 421 19.49 11.33 15.24
CA LEU A 421 18.90 10.10 14.74
C LEU A 421 18.71 9.15 15.91
N THR A 422 17.53 8.55 16.04
CA THR A 422 17.35 7.49 17.03
C THR A 422 18.05 6.21 16.55
N THR A 423 18.72 5.52 17.46
CA THR A 423 19.39 4.24 17.16
C THR A 423 18.51 3.05 17.55
N ASN A 424 17.58 3.25 18.47
CA ASN A 424 16.45 2.37 18.80
C ASN A 424 15.39 3.20 19.58
N ILE A 425 14.38 2.54 20.17
CA ILE A 425 13.31 3.18 20.94
C ILE A 425 13.83 3.97 22.17
N SER A 426 14.98 3.59 22.71
CA SER A 426 15.56 4.10 23.98
C SER A 426 16.89 4.86 23.85
N SER A 427 17.46 4.98 22.64
CA SER A 427 18.75 5.65 22.44
C SER A 427 18.80 6.45 21.14
N TYR A 428 19.69 7.44 21.13
CA TYR A 428 19.91 8.34 20.00
C TYR A 428 21.40 8.56 19.75
N THR A 429 21.72 9.13 18.59
CA THR A 429 23.06 9.63 18.27
C THR A 429 22.97 10.97 17.57
N CYS A 430 24.00 11.78 17.73
CA CYS A 430 24.14 13.09 17.12
C CYS A 430 25.23 13.04 16.05
N LEU A 431 24.90 13.48 14.85
CA LEU A 431 25.84 13.49 13.72
C LEU A 431 25.96 14.91 13.19
N PHE A 432 27.17 15.34 12.85
CA PHE A 432 27.37 16.66 12.25
C PHE A 432 26.73 16.72 10.87
N ALA A 433 25.91 17.75 10.63
CA ALA A 433 25.38 18.03 9.31
C ALA A 433 26.51 18.51 8.40
N ASN A 434 26.58 17.97 7.18
CA ASN A 434 27.52 18.45 6.16
C ASN A 434 27.03 19.75 5.53
N GLU A 435 25.71 19.90 5.37
CA GLU A 435 25.08 21.07 4.76
C GLU A 435 23.76 21.43 5.49
N THR A 436 23.37 22.70 5.41
CA THR A 436 22.08 23.18 5.93
C THR A 436 21.34 23.97 4.85
N LEU A 437 20.12 23.54 4.51
CA LEU A 437 19.23 24.19 3.56
C LEU A 437 18.19 25.02 4.33
N THR A 438 18.30 26.34 4.25
CA THR A 438 17.34 27.28 4.84
C THR A 438 16.59 28.00 3.74
N TYR A 439 15.26 27.89 3.77
CA TYR A 439 14.40 28.54 2.79
C TYR A 439 13.18 29.18 3.47
N VAL A 440 12.77 30.32 2.92
CA VAL A 440 11.46 30.92 3.15
C VAL A 440 10.72 30.79 1.83
N SER A 441 9.82 29.81 1.74
CA SER A 441 9.00 29.60 0.54
C SER A 441 7.86 30.62 0.50
N PHE A 442 7.66 31.22 -0.66
CA PHE A 442 6.45 32.00 -0.95
C PHE A 442 5.41 31.03 -1.50
N VAL A 443 4.25 30.95 -0.83
CA VAL A 443 3.14 30.10 -1.29
C VAL A 443 2.71 30.57 -2.67
N THR A 444 3.00 29.79 -3.70
CA THR A 444 2.35 29.98 -4.98
C THR A 444 0.97 29.34 -4.86
N SER A 445 -0.08 30.16 -4.74
CA SER A 445 -1.44 29.65 -4.97
C SER A 445 -1.45 28.95 -6.33
N PRO A 446 -2.20 27.85 -6.53
CA PRO A 446 -2.44 27.34 -7.87
C PRO A 446 -3.01 28.51 -8.67
N SER A 447 -2.21 29.03 -9.59
CA SER A 447 -2.65 30.06 -10.49
C SER A 447 -3.84 29.48 -11.23
N LYS A 448 -5.04 30.00 -10.97
CA LYS A 448 -6.08 30.02 -11.99
C LYS A 448 -5.37 30.45 -13.26
N ILE A 449 -5.31 29.56 -14.22
CA ILE A 449 -4.69 29.73 -15.53
C ILE A 449 -5.06 31.15 -16.01
N ARG A 450 -4.12 32.09 -15.91
CA ARG A 450 -4.17 33.29 -16.72
C ARG A 450 -3.80 32.80 -18.11
N ILE A 451 -4.85 32.52 -18.88
CA ILE A 451 -4.77 32.42 -20.33
C ILE A 451 -3.93 33.60 -20.81
N GLY A 452 -2.93 33.29 -21.64
CA GLY A 452 -1.91 34.23 -22.08
C GLY A 452 -2.47 35.58 -22.52
N GLN A 453 -1.87 36.65 -22.01
CA GLN A 453 -1.68 37.85 -22.82
C GLN A 453 -0.71 37.44 -23.95
N LEU A 454 -0.96 37.62 -25.25
CA LEU A 454 -1.66 38.63 -26.05
C LEU A 454 -1.98 37.99 -27.45
N PRO A 455 -2.76 38.62 -28.38
CA PRO A 455 -3.10 40.05 -28.46
C PRO A 455 -4.59 40.39 -28.74
N ILE A 456 -4.95 41.63 -28.41
CA ILE A 456 -5.86 42.53 -29.15
C ILE A 456 -7.14 41.87 -29.74
N SER A 457 -8.28 41.94 -29.01
CA SER A 457 -9.62 42.10 -29.61
C SER A 457 -10.78 42.21 -28.61
N VAL A 458 -10.57 41.96 -27.31
CA VAL A 458 -11.68 41.95 -26.32
C VAL A 458 -12.26 43.35 -26.03
N GLY A 459 -11.48 44.41 -26.27
CA GLY A 459 -11.94 45.79 -26.11
C GLY A 459 -12.98 46.21 -27.16
N ILE A 460 -12.89 45.67 -28.38
CA ILE A 460 -13.81 46.04 -29.48
C ILE A 460 -15.18 45.38 -29.29
N VAL A 461 -15.20 44.11 -28.87
CA VAL A 461 -16.47 43.39 -28.60
C VAL A 461 -17.22 44.01 -27.42
N SER A 462 -16.50 44.43 -26.37
CA SER A 462 -17.10 45.10 -25.20
C SER A 462 -17.63 46.50 -25.55
N LEU A 463 -16.91 47.26 -26.38
CA LEU A 463 -17.38 48.58 -26.84
C LEU A 463 -18.58 48.47 -27.79
N ILE A 464 -18.62 47.47 -28.67
CA ILE A 464 -19.78 47.21 -29.54
C ILE A 464 -21.00 46.84 -28.68
N PHE A 465 -20.83 46.00 -27.66
CA PHE A 465 -21.94 45.61 -26.79
C PHE A 465 -22.50 46.81 -25.99
N ILE A 466 -21.63 47.68 -25.49
CA ILE A 466 -22.03 48.93 -24.81
C ILE A 466 -22.72 49.89 -25.79
N PHE A 467 -22.25 50.00 -27.03
CA PHE A 467 -22.86 50.85 -28.04
C PHE A 467 -24.24 50.36 -28.47
N ILE A 468 -24.41 49.03 -28.62
CA ILE A 468 -25.72 48.41 -28.92
C ILE A 468 -26.69 48.64 -27.75
N LEU A 469 -26.25 48.45 -26.50
CA LEU A 469 -27.05 48.75 -25.31
C LEU A 469 -27.46 50.23 -25.26
N ALA A 470 -26.56 51.15 -25.59
CA ALA A 470 -26.88 52.58 -25.64
C ALA A 470 -27.93 52.90 -26.72
N ILE A 471 -27.84 52.29 -27.91
CA ILE A 471 -28.83 52.45 -28.98
C ILE A 471 -30.20 51.91 -28.54
N ILE A 472 -30.24 50.74 -27.89
CA ILE A 472 -31.49 50.15 -27.38
C ILE A 472 -32.13 51.07 -26.34
N VAL A 473 -31.34 51.65 -25.42
CA VAL A 473 -31.86 52.60 -24.42
C VAL A 473 -32.41 53.86 -25.10
N VAL A 474 -31.73 54.41 -26.10
CA VAL A 474 -32.21 55.59 -26.85
C VAL A 474 -33.52 55.28 -27.59
N LEU A 475 -33.63 54.10 -28.19
CA LEU A 475 -34.86 53.66 -28.87
C LEU A 475 -36.02 53.46 -27.89
N LEU A 476 -35.76 52.87 -26.72
CA LEU A 476 -36.76 52.72 -25.66
C LEU A 476 -37.24 54.08 -25.12
N VAL A 477 -36.31 55.04 -24.93
CA VAL A 477 -36.68 56.41 -24.53
C VAL A 477 -37.49 57.13 -25.61
N LYS A 478 -37.14 56.96 -26.89
CA LYS A 478 -37.93 57.49 -28.01
C LYS A 478 -39.33 56.87 -28.07
N TRP A 479 -39.43 55.55 -27.90
CA TRP A 479 -40.71 54.85 -27.87
C TRP A 479 -41.59 55.29 -26.70
N TYR A 480 -41.00 55.44 -25.51
CA TYR A 480 -41.69 55.94 -24.33
C TYR A 480 -42.17 57.39 -24.50
N ARG A 481 -41.37 58.26 -25.13
CA ARG A 481 -41.81 59.62 -25.49
C ARG A 481 -42.97 59.62 -26.47
N HIS A 482 -43.01 58.70 -27.44
CA HIS A 482 -44.13 58.58 -28.38
C HIS A 482 -45.42 58.17 -27.66
N GLN A 483 -45.35 57.19 -26.74
CA GLN A 483 -46.47 56.77 -25.90
C GLN A 483 -47.03 57.90 -25.01
N LEU A 484 -46.17 58.80 -24.52
CA LEU A 484 -46.59 59.97 -23.74
C LEU A 484 -47.28 61.04 -24.59
N VAL A 485 -46.95 61.16 -25.87
CA VAL A 485 -47.64 62.08 -26.80
C VAL A 485 -49.02 61.53 -27.17
N ASP A 486 -49.15 60.21 -27.39
CA ASP A 486 -50.45 59.57 -27.64
C ASP A 486 -51.40 59.66 -26.43
N LYS A 487 -50.88 59.55 -25.20
CA LYS A 487 -51.69 59.73 -23.98
C LYS A 487 -52.15 61.18 -23.75
N ARG A 488 -51.42 62.20 -24.25
CA ARG A 488 -51.89 63.60 -24.20
C ARG A 488 -52.97 63.90 -25.23
N GLN A 489 -52.99 63.21 -26.37
CA GLN A 489 -54.07 63.37 -27.36
C GLN A 489 -55.38 62.68 -26.94
N GLN A 490 -55.33 61.64 -26.10
CA GLN A 490 -56.52 60.96 -25.58
C GLN A 490 -57.18 61.68 -24.37
N GLN A 491 -56.54 62.67 -23.75
CA GLN A 491 -57.12 63.46 -22.64
C GLN A 491 -57.97 64.68 -23.09
N HIS A 492 -58.02 65.00 -24.39
CA HIS A 492 -58.86 66.08 -24.94
C HIS A 492 -60.23 65.63 -25.47
N GLN A 493 -60.61 64.36 -25.30
CA GLN A 493 -61.95 63.85 -25.63
C GLN A 493 -62.54 63.07 -24.45
N ARG A 494 -63.09 63.79 -23.45
CA ARG A 494 -64.20 63.33 -22.59
C ARG A 494 -64.72 64.48 -21.73
N SER A 495 -65.89 64.99 -22.10
CA SER A 495 -66.73 65.91 -21.32
C SER A 495 -67.59 65.15 -20.28
N PRO A 496 -68.17 65.84 -19.28
CA PRO A 496 -68.56 65.27 -17.98
C PRO A 496 -70.08 65.04 -17.82
N MET A 497 -70.45 64.11 -16.95
CA MET A 497 -71.73 63.93 -16.20
C MET A 497 -71.52 62.68 -15.31
N ASP A 498 -71.96 62.54 -14.06
CA ASP A 498 -72.70 63.37 -13.14
C ASP A 498 -72.45 62.80 -11.71
N ASN A 499 -72.37 63.71 -10.76
CA ASN A 499 -72.54 63.71 -9.31
C ASN A 499 -72.90 62.47 -8.44
N THR A 500 -72.34 62.52 -7.20
CA THR A 500 -72.84 62.06 -5.87
C THR A 500 -72.82 60.55 -5.56
N ALA A 501 -72.47 60.02 -4.38
CA ALA A 501 -71.98 60.53 -3.09
C ALA A 501 -71.42 59.32 -2.28
N ASP A 502 -70.42 59.57 -1.41
CA ASP A 502 -70.07 59.00 -0.07
C ASP A 502 -70.70 57.68 0.48
N PRO A 503 -70.16 57.06 1.57
CA PRO A 503 -68.78 57.04 2.10
C PRO A 503 -68.35 55.66 2.72
N LEU A 504 -67.11 55.61 3.26
CA LEU A 504 -66.64 54.87 4.47
C LEU A 504 -66.84 53.34 4.61
N GLY A 505 -65.75 52.63 4.97
CA GLY A 505 -65.86 51.31 5.60
C GLY A 505 -64.56 50.49 5.71
N PHE A 506 -63.76 50.76 6.75
CA PHE A 506 -62.92 49.75 7.43
C PHE A 506 -63.80 48.60 7.96
N PRO A 507 -63.31 47.36 8.15
CA PRO A 507 -62.48 47.06 9.33
C PRO A 507 -61.41 45.95 9.22
N LEU A 508 -60.50 46.03 10.19
CA LEU A 508 -59.65 44.98 10.75
C LEU A 508 -60.47 43.89 11.48
N LEU A 509 -59.93 42.67 11.55
CA LEU A 509 -59.84 41.75 12.72
C LEU A 509 -59.24 40.42 12.19
N ILE A 510 -58.05 39.93 12.59
CA ILE A 510 -57.55 39.47 13.91
C ILE A 510 -57.88 37.99 14.18
N ASP A 511 -56.78 37.25 14.45
CA ASP A 511 -56.53 36.02 15.23
C ASP A 511 -57.21 34.70 14.82
N ASP A 512 -56.58 33.52 14.92
CA ASP A 512 -55.47 33.03 15.78
C ASP A 512 -54.29 32.40 15.02
#